data_AF-A0A0E3H9T2-F1
#
_entry.id   AF-A0A0E3H9T2-F1
#
_cell.length_a   1.000
_cell.length_b   1.000
_cell.length_c   1.000
_cell.angle_alpha   90.00
_cell.angle_beta   90.00
_cell.angle_gamma   90.00
#
_symmetry.space_group_name_H-M   'P 1'
#
loop_
_entity.id
_entity.type
_entity.pdbx_description
1 polymer ?
#
loop_
_entity_poly.entity_id
_entity_poly.type
_entity_poly.pdbx_seq_one_letter_code
_entity_poly.pdbx_strand_id
1 'polypeptide(L)'
;MKLLLNYHVPGLGKLSAQLYENSSATYLLLNSNDHIKRMRNIEQLGVIHNVYEGVHHSRWEYVMTQLGLLHRLYPSDKKAGGRPLEGWGLNSDIEFLDTRFSGTEVIQIWILLSNAGHLPGTFSSEKALMKYIIKDSRIKEILRNSLKDDNVKLYFDYILETEDIYNFNKVLSFFFLEHYRDQDPELVDLLIEVLKFYCIGCDSLKKEVTPEKMISLDKKRSNFLLIFNRLRQISYLYLDSLYGPVPFDFDLPSILVNLPDHINDLFIGDGDLVQTLNSFDSFLSNTIYQSEKSLQAHGYHIKNVTSKIKNKSKKVNTEKELYEFLIDNSNFEPQYTNLQKYQTIRFLLDIIPGYSKIYKKIFNFETEDSLNKKYGSTKCIFTLEPNIKKDTYMMSLSFSESVQIINR
;
A
#
# COMPACT_ATOMS: atom_id res chain seq x y z
N MET A 1 -13.83 8.64 21.95
CA MET A 1 -12.59 9.00 22.72
C MET A 1 -11.49 9.42 21.74
N LYS A 2 -10.74 10.51 22.01
CA LYS A 2 -9.59 10.92 21.16
C LYS A 2 -8.29 10.30 21.68
N LEU A 3 -7.55 9.61 20.82
CA LEU A 3 -6.27 8.95 21.16
C LEU A 3 -5.09 9.76 20.64
N LEU A 4 -4.04 9.94 21.47
CA LEU A 4 -2.78 10.56 21.05
C LEU A 4 -1.73 9.48 20.80
N LEU A 5 -1.33 9.30 19.54
CA LEU A 5 -0.25 8.40 19.16
C LEU A 5 1.08 9.14 19.18
N ASN A 6 2.12 8.47 19.68
CA ASN A 6 3.48 8.99 19.73
C ASN A 6 4.46 7.97 19.14
N TYR A 7 5.39 8.43 18.34
CA TYR A 7 6.45 7.59 17.77
C TYR A 7 7.72 8.42 17.53
N HIS A 8 8.88 7.81 17.72
CA HIS A 8 10.16 8.45 17.43
C HIS A 8 10.58 8.08 16.02
N VAL A 9 10.52 9.05 15.10
CA VAL A 9 10.99 8.87 13.72
C VAL A 9 12.40 9.48 13.63
N PRO A 10 13.40 8.75 13.13
CA PRO A 10 14.74 9.30 12.91
C PRO A 10 14.69 10.57 12.08
N GLY A 11 15.53 11.55 12.41
CA GLY A 11 15.55 12.89 11.80
C GLY A 11 14.40 13.83 12.19
N LEU A 12 13.21 13.32 12.56
CA LEU A 12 12.06 14.16 13.01
C LEU A 12 11.93 14.24 14.54
N GLY A 13 12.54 13.31 15.28
CA GLY A 13 12.35 13.18 16.72
C GLY A 13 10.96 12.62 17.07
N LYS A 14 10.33 13.14 18.12
CA LYS A 14 9.02 12.67 18.59
C LYS A 14 7.91 13.23 17.69
N LEU A 15 7.34 12.37 16.85
CA LEU A 15 6.16 12.66 16.06
C LEU A 15 4.90 12.30 16.86
N SER A 16 3.93 13.21 16.88
CA SER A 16 2.66 13.04 17.60
C SER A 16 1.50 13.19 16.62
N ALA A 17 0.49 12.33 16.75
CA ALA A 17 -0.72 12.38 15.94
C ALA A 17 -1.95 12.17 16.82
N GLN A 18 -2.81 13.18 16.89
CA GLN A 18 -4.11 13.08 17.55
C GLN A 18 -5.12 12.43 16.59
N LEU A 19 -5.62 11.25 16.96
CA LEU A 19 -6.73 10.59 16.27
C LEU A 19 -8.07 11.15 16.75
N TYR A 20 -8.99 11.33 15.81
CA TYR A 20 -10.40 11.61 16.04
C TYR A 20 -11.13 10.36 16.52
N GLU A 21 -12.43 10.45 16.78
CA GLU A 21 -13.18 9.42 17.51
C GLU A 21 -13.22 8.09 16.75
N ASN A 22 -13.70 8.09 15.51
CA ASN A 22 -13.83 6.89 14.69
C ASN A 22 -12.46 6.37 14.22
N SER A 23 -11.49 7.26 14.00
CA SER A 23 -10.12 6.84 13.70
C SER A 23 -9.41 6.24 14.92
N SER A 24 -9.73 6.71 16.14
CA SER A 24 -9.29 6.07 17.39
C SER A 24 -9.92 4.68 17.54
N ALA A 25 -11.22 4.55 17.27
CA ALA A 25 -11.91 3.26 17.28
C ALA A 25 -11.30 2.29 16.25
N THR A 26 -11.00 2.77 15.04
CA THR A 26 -10.29 2.02 13.99
C THR A 26 -8.93 1.52 14.49
N TYR A 27 -8.12 2.40 15.09
CA TYR A 27 -6.84 2.01 15.65
C TYR A 27 -6.98 0.92 16.71
N LEU A 28 -7.95 1.06 17.62
CA LEU A 28 -8.18 0.09 18.70
C LEU A 28 -8.62 -1.27 18.15
N LEU A 29 -9.53 -1.30 17.16
CA LEU A 29 -9.95 -2.52 16.48
C LEU A 29 -8.78 -3.22 15.78
N LEU A 30 -7.93 -2.45 15.08
CA LEU A 30 -6.71 -2.99 14.46
C LEU A 30 -5.71 -3.49 15.52
N ASN A 31 -5.59 -2.79 16.64
CA ASN A 31 -4.67 -3.15 17.72
C ASN A 31 -5.10 -4.42 18.46
N SER A 32 -6.40 -4.58 18.73
CA SER A 32 -6.93 -5.79 19.37
C SER A 32 -6.78 -7.04 18.49
N ASN A 33 -6.65 -6.85 17.17
CA ASN A 33 -6.44 -7.91 16.19
C ASN A 33 -4.99 -7.97 15.66
N ASP A 34 -4.02 -7.51 16.47
CA ASP A 34 -2.57 -7.58 16.22
C ASP A 34 -2.03 -6.83 14.97
N HIS A 35 -2.87 -6.10 14.23
CA HIS A 35 -2.41 -5.39 13.03
C HIS A 35 -1.38 -4.30 13.31
N ILE A 36 -1.49 -3.59 14.44
CA ILE A 36 -0.48 -2.60 14.83
C ILE A 36 0.88 -3.28 15.09
N LYS A 37 0.87 -4.42 15.79
CA LYS A 37 2.08 -5.23 16.01
C LYS A 37 2.65 -5.76 14.70
N ARG A 38 1.79 -6.24 13.79
CA ARG A 38 2.19 -6.68 12.44
C ARG A 38 2.85 -5.55 11.66
N MET A 39 2.24 -4.36 11.61
CA MET A 39 2.82 -3.22 10.89
C MET A 39 4.18 -2.76 11.46
N ARG A 40 4.45 -2.99 12.75
CA ARG A 40 5.78 -2.73 13.35
C ARG A 40 6.84 -3.75 12.91
N ASN A 41 6.41 -4.96 12.53
CA ASN A 41 7.29 -6.05 12.13
C ASN A 41 7.38 -6.24 10.61
N ILE A 42 6.50 -5.61 9.84
CA ILE A 42 6.55 -5.63 8.38
C ILE A 42 7.41 -4.45 7.93
N GLU A 43 8.50 -4.76 7.23
CA GLU A 43 9.35 -3.76 6.57
C GLU A 43 8.59 -3.08 5.43
N GLN A 44 8.71 -1.75 5.34
CA GLN A 44 7.99 -0.94 4.34
C GLN A 44 8.35 -1.36 2.91
N LEU A 45 9.65 -1.51 2.62
CA LEU A 45 10.12 -1.93 1.28
C LEU A 45 10.15 -3.46 1.10
N GLY A 46 9.70 -4.21 2.10
CA GLY A 46 9.62 -5.67 2.04
C GLY A 46 10.93 -6.31 1.56
N VAL A 47 10.85 -7.06 0.46
CA VAL A 47 11.99 -7.85 -0.04
C VAL A 47 13.23 -7.03 -0.43
N ILE A 48 13.09 -5.72 -0.62
CA ILE A 48 14.20 -4.83 -0.98
C ILE A 48 15.23 -4.74 0.16
N HIS A 49 14.80 -4.94 1.42
CA HIS A 49 15.70 -5.05 2.57
C HIS A 49 16.81 -6.11 2.36
N ASN A 50 16.49 -7.22 1.68
CA ASN A 50 17.46 -8.29 1.40
C ASN A 50 18.62 -7.84 0.50
N VAL A 51 18.47 -6.70 -0.17
CA VAL A 51 19.45 -6.13 -1.10
C VAL A 51 20.13 -4.92 -0.50
N TYR A 52 19.36 -4.08 0.18
CA TYR A 52 19.83 -2.86 0.82
C TYR A 52 19.57 -2.99 2.31
N GLU A 53 20.56 -3.52 3.03
CA GLU A 53 20.44 -3.87 4.46
C GLU A 53 20.10 -2.65 5.34
N GLY A 54 20.45 -1.44 4.90
CA GLY A 54 20.09 -0.19 5.55
C GLY A 54 18.59 0.11 5.51
N VAL A 55 17.84 -0.47 4.58
CA VAL A 55 16.39 -0.28 4.47
C VAL A 55 15.67 -1.27 5.38
N HIS A 56 15.35 -0.83 6.60
CA HIS A 56 14.68 -1.66 7.61
C HIS A 56 13.52 -0.95 8.33
N HIS A 57 13.13 0.25 7.88
CA HIS A 57 12.04 0.96 8.50
C HIS A 57 10.71 0.20 8.31
N SER A 58 9.89 0.20 9.37
CA SER A 58 8.66 -0.57 9.40
C SER A 58 7.50 0.17 8.71
N ARG A 59 6.48 -0.57 8.27
CA ARG A 59 5.18 -0.01 7.84
C ARG A 59 4.59 0.91 8.89
N TRP A 60 4.76 0.60 10.18
CA TRP A 60 4.27 1.46 11.25
C TRP A 60 4.99 2.82 11.32
N GLU A 61 6.28 2.90 11.00
CA GLU A 61 6.99 4.18 10.92
C GLU A 61 6.47 5.02 9.75
N TYR A 62 6.19 4.38 8.61
CA TYR A 62 5.53 4.99 7.47
C TYR A 62 4.11 5.50 7.79
N VAL A 63 3.32 4.71 8.55
CA VAL A 63 1.98 5.12 9.03
C VAL A 63 2.08 6.31 9.97
N MET A 64 2.98 6.27 10.95
CA MET A 64 3.16 7.36 11.90
C MET A 64 3.64 8.64 11.22
N THR A 65 4.51 8.53 10.22
CA THR A 65 4.94 9.67 9.40
C THR A 65 3.74 10.31 8.69
N GLN A 66 2.91 9.53 8.00
CA GLN A 66 1.69 10.04 7.35
C GLN A 66 0.73 10.71 8.34
N LEU A 67 0.45 10.06 9.48
CA LEU A 67 -0.45 10.59 10.50
C LEU A 67 0.07 11.88 11.13
N GLY A 68 1.39 11.95 11.40
CA GLY A 68 2.01 13.14 11.94
C GLY A 68 2.03 14.31 10.96
N LEU A 69 2.30 14.04 9.67
CA LEU A 69 2.18 15.05 8.60
C LEU A 69 0.75 15.57 8.51
N LEU A 70 -0.24 14.69 8.47
CA LEU A 70 -1.66 15.08 8.45
C LEU A 70 -2.02 15.93 9.68
N HIS A 71 -1.52 15.57 10.86
CA HIS A 71 -1.74 16.34 12.09
C HIS A 71 -1.12 17.76 12.01
N ARG A 72 -0.01 17.93 11.29
CA ARG A 72 0.60 19.26 11.04
C ARG A 72 -0.16 20.09 10.00
N LEU A 73 -0.80 19.45 9.01
CA LEU A 73 -1.67 20.14 8.03
C LEU A 73 -2.96 20.66 8.65
N TYR A 74 -3.42 20.01 9.72
CA TYR A 74 -4.63 20.39 10.44
C TYR A 74 -4.43 20.22 11.94
N PRO A 75 -3.69 21.14 12.60
CA PRO A 75 -3.49 21.02 14.03
C PRO A 75 -4.83 21.24 14.73
N SER A 76 -5.19 20.30 15.60
CA SER A 76 -6.34 20.46 16.50
C SER A 76 -6.10 21.60 17.49
N ASP A 77 -4.84 21.99 17.69
CA ASP A 77 -4.40 23.08 18.56
C ASP A 77 -3.82 24.24 17.73
N LYS A 78 -4.53 25.37 17.69
CA LYS A 78 -4.10 26.61 17.01
C LYS A 78 -2.76 27.16 17.54
N LYS A 79 -2.29 26.71 18.72
CA LYS A 79 -0.99 27.10 19.29
C LYS A 79 0.20 26.41 18.64
N ALA A 80 -0.01 25.32 17.88
CA ALA A 80 1.06 24.59 17.20
C ALA A 80 1.52 25.26 15.88
N GLY A 81 1.06 26.48 15.58
CA GLY A 81 1.53 27.29 14.45
C GLY A 81 1.06 26.84 13.06
N GLY A 82 0.33 25.73 12.94
CA GLY A 82 -0.25 25.32 11.66
C GLY A 82 -1.47 26.19 11.32
N ARG A 83 -1.46 26.77 10.12
CA ARG A 83 -2.66 27.36 9.52
C ARG A 83 -3.47 26.23 8.91
N PRO A 84 -4.77 26.08 9.23
CA PRO A 84 -5.59 25.10 8.55
C PRO A 84 -5.60 25.39 7.05
N LEU A 85 -5.52 24.34 6.22
CA LEU A 85 -5.82 24.43 4.79
C LEU A 85 -7.28 24.86 4.61
N GLU A 86 -7.54 26.17 4.62
CA GLU A 86 -8.86 26.72 4.32
C GLU A 86 -9.24 26.35 2.87
N GLY A 87 -10.45 25.83 2.67
CA GLY A 87 -10.98 25.48 1.34
C GLY A 87 -10.74 24.04 0.85
N TRP A 88 -9.98 23.21 1.57
CA TRP A 88 -9.61 21.85 1.11
C TRP A 88 -10.51 20.71 1.59
N GLY A 89 -11.52 21.05 2.40
CA GLY A 89 -12.50 20.08 2.86
C GLY A 89 -12.03 19.16 4.00
N LEU A 90 -10.84 19.36 4.57
CA LEU A 90 -10.41 18.63 5.78
C LEU A 90 -11.37 18.83 6.96
N ASN A 91 -12.03 20.00 7.00
CA ASN A 91 -13.13 20.34 7.90
C ASN A 91 -14.52 20.05 7.36
N SER A 92 -14.63 19.51 6.15
CA SER A 92 -15.94 19.24 5.59
C SER A 92 -16.56 18.04 6.29
N ASP A 93 -17.84 18.18 6.62
CA ASP A 93 -18.65 17.09 7.11
C ASP A 93 -18.97 16.16 5.94
N ILE A 94 -18.60 14.88 6.10
CA ILE A 94 -19.04 13.78 5.25
C ILE A 94 -19.79 12.80 6.12
N GLU A 95 -20.87 12.24 5.60
CA GLU A 95 -21.70 11.31 6.32
C GLU A 95 -21.58 9.93 5.69
N PHE A 96 -21.22 8.93 6.50
CA PHE A 96 -21.27 7.52 6.13
C PHE A 96 -22.32 6.86 7.01
N LEU A 97 -23.30 6.20 6.38
CA LEU A 97 -24.51 5.74 7.07
C LEU A 97 -25.14 6.94 7.80
N ASP A 98 -25.15 6.94 9.14
CA ASP A 98 -25.68 8.02 9.97
C ASP A 98 -24.62 8.68 10.87
N THR A 99 -23.33 8.45 10.57
CA THR A 99 -22.20 9.03 11.31
C THR A 99 -21.48 10.09 10.49
N ARG A 100 -21.21 11.23 11.10
CA ARG A 100 -20.48 12.35 10.48
C ARG A 100 -18.99 12.27 10.77
N PHE A 101 -18.21 12.59 9.75
CA PHE A 101 -16.76 12.59 9.75
C PHE A 101 -16.24 13.91 9.24
N SER A 102 -15.14 14.36 9.84
CA SER A 102 -14.28 15.35 9.19
C SER A 102 -13.44 14.68 8.10
N GLY A 103 -13.02 15.44 7.09
CA GLY A 103 -12.08 14.95 6.08
C GLY A 103 -10.76 14.44 6.67
N THR A 104 -10.26 15.08 7.72
CA THR A 104 -9.07 14.59 8.46
C THR A 104 -9.29 13.21 9.04
N GLU A 105 -10.45 12.96 9.65
CA GLU A 105 -10.78 11.65 10.22
C GLU A 105 -10.91 10.55 9.16
N VAL A 106 -11.53 10.88 8.01
CA VAL A 106 -11.59 9.98 6.84
C VAL A 106 -10.17 9.58 6.38
N ILE A 107 -9.28 10.55 6.22
CA ILE A 107 -7.90 10.28 5.78
C ILE A 107 -7.12 9.48 6.83
N GLN A 108 -7.33 9.73 8.14
CA GLN A 108 -6.72 8.91 9.20
C GLN A 108 -7.14 7.44 9.09
N ILE A 109 -8.42 7.18 8.84
CA ILE A 109 -8.94 5.82 8.63
C ILE A 109 -8.33 5.20 7.38
N TRP A 110 -8.22 5.95 6.28
CA TRP A 110 -7.55 5.48 5.06
C TRP A 110 -6.09 5.11 5.30
N ILE A 111 -5.33 5.92 6.05
CA ILE A 111 -3.94 5.63 6.40
C ILE A 111 -3.87 4.30 7.17
N LEU A 112 -4.71 4.10 8.19
CA LEU A 112 -4.70 2.90 9.02
C LEU A 112 -5.11 1.64 8.23
N LEU A 113 -6.27 1.67 7.56
CA LEU A 113 -6.82 0.51 6.87
C LEU A 113 -5.96 0.12 5.66
N SER A 114 -5.53 1.09 4.84
CA SER A 114 -4.71 0.78 3.66
C SER A 114 -3.32 0.26 3.99
N ASN A 115 -2.85 0.33 5.25
CA ASN A 115 -1.59 -0.30 5.66
C ASN A 115 -1.80 -1.64 6.40
N ALA A 116 -2.95 -1.86 7.05
CA ALA A 116 -3.26 -3.10 7.75
C ALA A 116 -3.32 -4.33 6.81
N GLY A 117 -3.75 -4.11 5.57
CA GLY A 117 -3.84 -5.16 4.55
C GLY A 117 -2.52 -5.66 3.98
N HIS A 118 -1.38 -5.01 4.26
CA HIS A 118 -0.10 -5.45 3.71
C HIS A 118 0.38 -6.76 4.35
N LEU A 119 1.00 -7.61 3.52
CA LEU A 119 1.66 -8.84 3.97
C LEU A 119 3.17 -8.61 4.15
N PRO A 120 3.89 -9.40 4.98
CA PRO A 120 5.35 -9.42 4.97
C PRO A 120 5.89 -9.63 3.55
N GLY A 121 6.93 -8.92 3.15
CA GLY A 121 7.40 -8.90 1.75
C GLY A 121 6.55 -8.06 0.78
N THR A 122 5.46 -7.47 1.29
CA THR A 122 4.63 -6.41 0.69
C THR A 122 4.14 -6.79 -0.71
N PHE A 123 4.34 -5.92 -1.71
CA PHE A 123 3.85 -6.13 -3.08
C PHE A 123 4.32 -7.46 -3.69
N SER A 124 5.48 -7.98 -3.28
CA SER A 124 6.00 -9.27 -3.77
C SER A 124 5.17 -10.44 -3.26
N SER A 125 4.83 -10.44 -1.96
CA SER A 125 3.97 -11.47 -1.36
C SER A 125 2.54 -11.35 -1.83
N GLU A 126 2.05 -10.12 -1.99
CA GLU A 126 0.73 -9.84 -2.54
C GLU A 126 0.62 -10.31 -3.99
N LYS A 127 1.63 -10.06 -4.83
CA LYS A 127 1.73 -10.62 -6.19
C LYS A 127 1.75 -12.14 -6.17
N ALA A 128 2.54 -12.77 -5.29
CA ALA A 128 2.58 -14.23 -5.17
C ALA A 128 1.22 -14.84 -4.77
N LEU A 129 0.54 -14.23 -3.79
CA LEU A 129 -0.79 -14.64 -3.36
C LEU A 129 -1.83 -14.43 -4.45
N MET A 130 -1.80 -13.30 -5.16
CA MET A 130 -2.72 -13.03 -6.25
C MET A 130 -2.54 -14.03 -7.42
N LYS A 131 -1.29 -14.32 -7.81
CA LYS A 131 -0.96 -15.37 -8.80
C LYS A 131 -1.49 -16.74 -8.39
N TYR A 132 -1.44 -17.05 -7.09
CA TYR A 132 -1.99 -18.29 -6.55
C TYR A 132 -3.52 -18.31 -6.62
N ILE A 133 -4.19 -17.26 -6.13
CA ILE A 133 -5.65 -17.12 -6.10
C ILE A 133 -6.27 -17.19 -7.50
N ILE A 134 -5.63 -16.59 -8.51
CA ILE A 134 -6.09 -16.64 -9.90
C ILE A 134 -6.15 -18.09 -10.42
N LYS A 135 -5.27 -18.98 -9.92
CA LYS A 135 -5.18 -20.39 -10.34
C LYS A 135 -5.95 -21.35 -9.45
N ASP A 136 -6.11 -21.04 -8.17
CA ASP A 136 -6.79 -21.88 -7.18
C ASP A 136 -8.20 -21.34 -6.91
N SER A 137 -9.20 -21.96 -7.56
CA SER A 137 -10.60 -21.57 -7.41
C SER A 137 -11.10 -21.67 -5.97
N ARG A 138 -10.59 -22.60 -5.15
CA ARG A 138 -11.06 -22.77 -3.77
C ARG A 138 -10.69 -21.57 -2.91
N ILE A 139 -9.41 -21.15 -2.90
CA ILE A 139 -9.01 -19.99 -2.10
C ILE A 139 -9.66 -18.71 -2.64
N LYS A 140 -9.80 -18.60 -3.97
CA LYS A 140 -10.54 -17.50 -4.60
C LYS A 140 -11.97 -17.42 -4.08
N GLU A 141 -12.71 -18.52 -4.10
CA GLU A 141 -14.10 -18.55 -3.65
C GLU A 141 -14.23 -18.29 -2.15
N ILE A 142 -13.34 -18.82 -1.31
CA ILE A 142 -13.34 -18.52 0.14
C ILE A 142 -13.19 -17.00 0.35
N LEU A 143 -12.16 -16.40 -0.25
CA LEU A 143 -11.91 -14.96 -0.11
C LEU A 143 -13.10 -14.14 -0.65
N ARG A 144 -13.60 -14.47 -1.84
CA ARG A 144 -14.72 -13.77 -2.48
C ARG A 144 -16.00 -13.83 -1.66
N ASN A 145 -16.33 -15.00 -1.10
CA ASN A 145 -17.56 -15.21 -0.34
C ASN A 145 -17.50 -14.59 1.06
N SER A 146 -16.30 -14.38 1.62
CA SER A 146 -16.13 -13.63 2.86
C SER A 146 -16.33 -12.11 2.70
N LEU A 147 -16.19 -11.56 1.49
CA LEU A 147 -16.53 -10.16 1.19
C LEU A 147 -18.06 -10.06 1.08
N LYS A 148 -18.75 -9.48 2.08
CA LYS A 148 -20.23 -9.52 2.11
C LYS A 148 -20.88 -8.52 1.16
N ASP A 149 -20.25 -7.36 0.97
CA ASP A 149 -20.73 -6.30 0.08
C ASP A 149 -20.44 -6.60 -1.41
N ASP A 150 -21.47 -6.50 -2.26
CA ASP A 150 -21.35 -6.87 -3.68
C ASP A 150 -20.45 -5.90 -4.48
N ASN A 151 -20.41 -4.61 -4.14
CA ASN A 151 -19.48 -3.67 -4.77
C ASN A 151 -18.03 -4.03 -4.42
N VAL A 152 -17.79 -4.52 -3.19
CA VAL A 152 -16.47 -5.00 -2.78
C VAL A 152 -16.09 -6.31 -3.49
N LYS A 153 -17.05 -7.23 -3.74
CA LYS A 153 -16.80 -8.42 -4.58
C LYS A 153 -16.45 -8.03 -6.01
N LEU A 154 -17.19 -7.10 -6.62
CA LEU A 154 -16.89 -6.61 -7.96
C LEU A 154 -15.51 -5.93 -8.02
N TYR A 155 -15.16 -5.19 -6.98
CA TYR A 155 -13.82 -4.62 -6.84
C TYR A 155 -12.74 -5.72 -6.76
N PHE A 156 -12.94 -6.76 -5.95
CA PHE A 156 -12.02 -7.90 -5.90
C PHE A 156 -11.86 -8.59 -7.26
N ASP A 157 -12.96 -8.88 -7.95
CA ASP A 157 -12.95 -9.50 -9.27
C ASP A 157 -12.19 -8.62 -10.28
N TYR A 158 -12.40 -7.30 -10.25
CA TYR A 158 -11.67 -6.33 -11.06
C TYR A 158 -10.17 -6.32 -10.76
N ILE A 159 -9.77 -6.35 -9.48
CA ILE A 159 -8.35 -6.37 -9.08
C ILE A 159 -7.66 -7.63 -9.60
N LEU A 160 -8.32 -8.79 -9.54
CA LEU A 160 -7.79 -10.03 -10.09
C LEU A 160 -7.72 -10.01 -11.63
N GLU A 161 -8.78 -9.53 -12.30
CA GLU A 161 -8.83 -9.45 -13.76
C GLU A 161 -7.76 -8.50 -14.32
N THR A 162 -7.52 -7.39 -13.63
CA THR A 162 -6.54 -6.37 -14.05
C THR A 162 -5.15 -6.56 -13.46
N GLU A 163 -4.95 -7.62 -12.67
CA GLU A 163 -3.71 -7.94 -11.96
C GLU A 163 -3.16 -6.75 -11.17
N ASP A 164 -4.04 -6.02 -10.48
CA ASP A 164 -3.68 -4.76 -9.81
C ASP A 164 -3.04 -4.98 -8.43
N ILE A 165 -1.75 -5.33 -8.44
CA ILE A 165 -0.96 -5.64 -7.24
C ILE A 165 -0.98 -4.48 -6.23
N TYR A 166 -0.87 -3.23 -6.70
CA TYR A 166 -0.77 -2.05 -5.85
C TYR A 166 -2.05 -1.74 -5.05
N ASN A 167 -3.16 -2.41 -5.40
CA ASN A 167 -4.45 -2.27 -4.76
C ASN A 167 -4.92 -3.56 -4.08
N PHE A 168 -4.21 -4.68 -4.25
CA PHE A 168 -4.63 -5.97 -3.71
C PHE A 168 -4.65 -6.00 -2.17
N ASN A 169 -3.73 -5.29 -1.52
CA ASN A 169 -3.73 -5.15 -0.06
C ASN A 169 -5.03 -4.51 0.48
N LYS A 170 -5.74 -3.71 -0.32
CA LYS A 170 -7.02 -3.10 0.08
C LYS A 170 -8.15 -4.13 0.10
N VAL A 171 -8.11 -5.13 -0.79
CA VAL A 171 -9.00 -6.30 -0.72
C VAL A 171 -8.75 -7.06 0.58
N LEU A 172 -7.48 -7.28 0.95
CA LEU A 172 -7.15 -7.93 2.23
C LEU A 172 -7.65 -7.12 3.42
N SER A 173 -7.64 -5.78 3.32
CA SER A 173 -8.19 -4.91 4.36
C SER A 173 -9.70 -5.07 4.52
N PHE A 174 -10.46 -5.17 3.41
CA PHE A 174 -11.88 -5.50 3.45
C PHE A 174 -12.12 -6.88 4.08
N PHE A 175 -11.36 -7.89 3.66
CA PHE A 175 -11.45 -9.24 4.21
C PHE A 175 -11.21 -9.27 5.73
N PHE A 176 -10.17 -8.57 6.22
CA PHE A 176 -9.91 -8.48 7.66
C PHE A 176 -11.04 -7.77 8.40
N LEU A 177 -11.60 -6.69 7.86
CA LEU A 177 -12.76 -6.02 8.48
C LEU A 177 -13.96 -6.96 8.58
N GLU A 178 -14.27 -7.70 7.51
CA GLU A 178 -15.36 -8.69 7.51
C GLU A 178 -15.17 -9.77 8.59
N HIS A 179 -13.93 -10.22 8.78
CA HIS A 179 -13.58 -11.17 9.83
C HIS A 179 -13.84 -10.62 11.25
N TYR A 180 -13.75 -9.30 11.45
CA TYR A 180 -13.99 -8.64 12.73
C TYR A 180 -15.43 -8.25 12.97
N ARG A 181 -16.33 -8.55 12.04
CA ARG A 181 -17.73 -8.11 12.11
C ARG A 181 -18.43 -8.55 13.40
N ASP A 182 -18.11 -9.72 13.93
CA ASP A 182 -18.72 -10.22 15.17
C ASP A 182 -18.24 -9.47 16.43
N GLN A 183 -17.12 -8.73 16.35
CA GLN A 183 -16.59 -7.94 17.47
C GLN A 183 -17.31 -6.60 17.61
N ASP A 184 -17.51 -5.91 16.48
CA ASP A 184 -18.19 -4.62 16.41
C ASP A 184 -18.83 -4.42 15.02
N PRO A 185 -20.06 -4.92 14.81
CA PRO A 185 -20.71 -4.88 13.50
C PRO A 185 -20.91 -3.46 12.96
N GLU A 186 -21.29 -2.53 13.84
CA GLU A 186 -21.59 -1.13 13.49
C GLU A 186 -20.33 -0.40 13.03
N LEU A 187 -19.23 -0.54 13.79
CA LEU A 187 -17.95 0.04 13.38
C LEU A 187 -17.45 -0.62 12.08
N VAL A 188 -17.55 -1.94 11.94
CA VAL A 188 -17.10 -2.63 10.71
C VAL A 188 -17.87 -2.16 9.47
N ASP A 189 -19.19 -2.04 9.55
CA ASP A 189 -20.00 -1.50 8.44
C ASP A 189 -19.59 -0.08 8.08
N LEU A 190 -19.34 0.75 9.09
CA LEU A 190 -18.89 2.12 8.89
C LEU A 190 -17.52 2.19 8.20
N LEU A 191 -16.56 1.36 8.65
CA LEU A 191 -15.22 1.30 8.08
C LEU A 191 -15.21 0.76 6.67
N ILE A 192 -16.10 -0.18 6.34
CA ILE A 192 -16.29 -0.67 4.97
C ILE A 192 -16.75 0.48 4.06
N GLU A 193 -17.73 1.29 4.48
CA GLU A 193 -18.17 2.45 3.68
C GLU A 193 -17.06 3.49 3.49
N VAL A 194 -16.29 3.79 4.53
CA VAL A 194 -15.13 4.71 4.44
C VAL A 194 -14.05 4.16 3.51
N LEU A 195 -13.81 2.84 3.51
CA LEU A 195 -12.84 2.20 2.62
C LEU A 195 -13.36 2.07 1.18
N LYS A 196 -14.66 1.87 0.96
CA LYS A 196 -15.30 1.93 -0.37
C LYS A 196 -15.19 3.32 -0.97
N PHE A 197 -15.41 4.36 -0.16
CA PHE A 197 -15.18 5.75 -0.55
C PHE A 197 -13.74 5.99 -1.01
N TYR A 198 -12.75 5.32 -0.43
CA TYR A 198 -11.37 5.36 -0.94
C TYR A 198 -11.22 4.60 -2.26
N CYS A 199 -11.54 3.31 -2.25
CA CYS A 199 -11.10 2.34 -3.26
C CYS A 199 -11.97 2.28 -4.51
N ILE A 200 -13.29 2.48 -4.35
CA ILE A 200 -14.28 2.17 -5.38
C ILE A 200 -14.89 3.46 -5.93
N GLY A 201 -15.44 4.31 -5.06
CA GLY A 201 -16.09 5.55 -5.46
C GLY A 201 -17.40 5.82 -4.71
N CYS A 202 -17.96 7.01 -4.89
CA CYS A 202 -19.15 7.47 -4.18
C CYS A 202 -20.42 6.68 -4.56
N ASP A 203 -20.52 6.23 -5.81
CA ASP A 203 -21.65 5.42 -6.29
C ASP A 203 -21.78 4.06 -5.60
N SER A 204 -20.71 3.60 -4.95
CA SER A 204 -20.72 2.32 -4.24
C SER A 204 -21.31 2.40 -2.83
N LEU A 205 -21.52 3.62 -2.30
CA LEU A 205 -21.95 3.83 -0.92
C LEU A 205 -23.42 3.42 -0.73
N LYS A 206 -23.73 2.86 0.45
CA LYS A 206 -25.09 2.40 0.78
C LYS A 206 -26.09 3.56 0.90
N LYS A 207 -25.63 4.74 1.33
CA LYS A 207 -26.49 5.91 1.52
C LYS A 207 -26.80 6.55 0.17
N GLU A 208 -28.04 6.43 -0.26
CA GLU A 208 -28.52 7.15 -1.44
C GLU A 208 -28.49 8.66 -1.18
N VAL A 209 -28.01 9.41 -2.18
CA VAL A 209 -27.91 10.87 -2.14
C VAL A 209 -28.44 11.45 -3.44
N THR A 210 -28.89 12.70 -3.41
CA THR A 210 -29.32 13.39 -4.64
C THR A 210 -28.12 13.55 -5.61
N PRO A 211 -28.35 13.66 -6.93
CA PRO A 211 -27.29 13.85 -7.90
C PRO A 211 -26.36 15.03 -7.58
N GLU A 212 -26.88 16.14 -7.06
CA GLU A 212 -26.08 17.31 -6.69
C GLU A 212 -25.17 17.03 -5.49
N LYS A 213 -25.67 16.25 -4.51
CA LYS A 213 -24.88 15.80 -3.36
C LYS A 213 -23.81 14.80 -3.80
N MET A 214 -24.11 13.92 -4.77
CA MET A 214 -23.13 12.99 -5.32
C MET A 214 -21.94 13.72 -5.95
N ILE A 215 -22.21 14.72 -6.81
CA ILE A 215 -21.16 15.55 -7.42
C ILE A 215 -20.30 16.25 -6.35
N SER A 216 -20.93 16.75 -5.29
CA SER A 216 -20.22 17.36 -4.15
C SER A 216 -19.34 16.36 -3.41
N LEU A 217 -19.84 15.14 -3.18
CA LEU A 217 -19.08 14.05 -2.55
C LEU A 217 -17.89 13.61 -3.40
N ASP A 218 -18.06 13.47 -4.71
CA ASP A 218 -16.96 13.14 -5.63
C ASP A 218 -15.86 14.20 -5.64
N LYS A 219 -16.24 15.48 -5.59
CA LYS A 219 -15.27 16.58 -5.46
C LYS A 219 -14.51 16.50 -4.14
N LYS A 220 -15.21 16.25 -3.02
CA LYS A 220 -14.56 16.04 -1.70
C LYS A 220 -13.61 14.85 -1.73
N ARG A 221 -14.06 13.71 -2.28
CA ARG A 221 -13.26 12.49 -2.45
C ARG A 221 -11.97 12.79 -3.22
N SER A 222 -12.08 13.49 -4.35
CA SER A 222 -10.95 13.85 -5.20
C SER A 222 -9.92 14.71 -4.45
N ASN A 223 -10.39 15.68 -3.67
CA ASN A 223 -9.52 16.49 -2.81
C ASN A 223 -8.82 15.64 -1.73
N PHE A 224 -9.55 14.71 -1.11
CA PHE A 224 -8.97 13.86 -0.06
C PHE A 224 -7.94 12.91 -0.62
N LEU A 225 -8.19 12.34 -1.82
CA LEU A 225 -7.23 11.52 -2.53
C LEU A 225 -5.96 12.28 -2.87
N LEU A 226 -6.07 13.54 -3.31
CA LEU A 226 -4.91 14.39 -3.58
C LEU A 226 -4.04 14.56 -2.32
N ILE A 227 -4.67 14.92 -1.20
CA ILE A 227 -3.99 15.11 0.09
C ILE A 227 -3.36 13.79 0.55
N PHE A 228 -4.13 12.71 0.54
CA PHE A 228 -3.66 11.39 0.97
C PHE A 228 -2.48 10.89 0.12
N ASN A 229 -2.56 11.03 -1.21
CA ASN A 229 -1.47 10.63 -2.09
C ASN A 229 -0.22 11.46 -1.87
N ARG A 230 -0.35 12.76 -1.59
CA ARG A 230 0.80 13.61 -1.29
C ARG A 230 1.41 13.30 0.07
N LEU A 231 0.60 13.02 1.09
CA LEU A 231 1.06 12.53 2.40
C LEU A 231 1.88 11.25 2.23
N ARG A 232 1.39 10.29 1.43
CA ARG A 232 2.10 9.06 1.09
C ARG A 232 3.44 9.36 0.43
N GLN A 233 3.44 10.20 -0.61
CA GLN A 233 4.63 10.57 -1.36
C GLN A 233 5.72 11.19 -0.49
N ILE A 234 5.38 12.24 0.25
CA ILE A 234 6.32 12.90 1.16
C ILE A 234 6.85 11.91 2.20
N SER A 235 6.00 11.02 2.72
CA SER A 235 6.41 10.05 3.74
C SER A 235 7.39 9.00 3.21
N TYR A 236 7.16 8.42 2.03
CA TYR A 236 8.11 7.44 1.49
C TYR A 236 9.37 8.12 0.93
N LEU A 237 9.27 9.30 0.31
CA LEU A 237 10.47 10.03 -0.13
C LEU A 237 11.39 10.34 1.05
N TYR A 238 10.81 10.74 2.19
CA TYR A 238 11.56 10.97 3.42
C TYR A 238 12.25 9.69 3.93
N LEU A 239 11.48 8.66 4.23
CA LEU A 239 12.02 7.45 4.86
C LEU A 239 12.95 6.69 3.91
N ASP A 240 12.57 6.53 2.64
CA ASP A 240 13.35 5.74 1.70
C ASP A 240 14.65 6.45 1.29
N SER A 241 14.69 7.79 1.28
CA SER A 241 15.96 8.51 1.08
C SER A 241 16.88 8.41 2.28
N LEU A 242 16.32 8.45 3.50
CA LEU A 242 17.09 8.34 4.75
C LEU A 242 17.74 6.96 4.93
N TYR A 243 17.05 5.90 4.52
CA TYR A 243 17.52 4.52 4.71
C TYR A 243 18.10 3.86 3.44
N GLY A 244 17.79 4.41 2.27
CA GLY A 244 18.17 3.86 0.98
C GLY A 244 19.53 4.37 0.49
N PRO A 245 20.17 3.66 -0.46
CA PRO A 245 21.47 4.05 -1.02
C PRO A 245 21.32 5.10 -2.13
N VAL A 246 20.68 6.23 -1.82
CA VAL A 246 20.52 7.33 -2.77
C VAL A 246 21.41 8.53 -2.41
N PRO A 247 21.90 9.30 -3.40
CA PRO A 247 22.80 10.43 -3.16
C PRO A 247 22.03 11.71 -2.79
N PHE A 248 20.86 11.60 -2.15
CA PHE A 248 20.09 12.75 -1.70
C PHE A 248 19.37 12.41 -0.40
N ASP A 249 19.24 13.40 0.48
CA ASP A 249 18.39 13.34 1.66
C ASP A 249 17.17 14.25 1.43
N PHE A 250 15.97 13.71 1.59
CA PHE A 250 14.76 14.53 1.53
C PHE A 250 14.52 15.20 2.88
N ASP A 251 14.81 16.50 3.01
CA ASP A 251 14.74 17.23 4.29
C ASP A 251 13.30 17.60 4.70
N LEU A 252 12.59 16.61 5.25
CA LEU A 252 11.24 16.79 5.77
C LEU A 252 11.13 17.78 6.96
N PRO A 253 12.08 17.84 7.92
CA PRO A 253 12.10 18.89 8.95
C PRO A 253 11.97 20.31 8.37
N SER A 254 12.78 20.65 7.36
CA SER A 254 12.73 21.96 6.72
C SER A 254 11.39 22.23 6.04
N ILE A 255 10.80 21.22 5.39
CA ILE A 255 9.46 21.32 4.81
C ILE A 255 8.41 21.57 5.89
N LEU A 256 8.49 20.87 7.03
CA LEU A 256 7.52 20.99 8.12
C LEU A 256 7.58 22.35 8.81
N VAL A 257 8.76 22.93 8.96
CA VAL A 257 8.94 24.28 9.54
C VAL A 257 8.35 25.35 8.63
N ASN A 258 8.58 25.23 7.32
CA ASN A 258 8.11 26.19 6.31
C ASN A 258 6.77 25.76 5.68
N LEU A 259 6.08 24.78 6.27
CA LEU A 259 4.88 24.19 5.70
C LEU A 259 3.81 25.25 5.40
N PRO A 260 3.52 26.25 6.26
CA PRO A 260 2.53 27.28 5.94
C PRO A 260 2.79 28.05 4.64
N ASP A 261 4.07 28.21 4.26
CA ASP A 261 4.46 28.95 3.07
C ASP A 261 4.44 28.08 1.79
N HIS A 262 4.60 26.76 1.94
CA HIS A 262 4.68 25.82 0.82
C HIS A 262 3.49 24.87 0.71
N ILE A 263 2.50 24.96 1.60
CA ILE A 263 1.40 24.00 1.67
C ILE A 263 0.61 23.95 0.36
N ASN A 264 0.42 25.10 -0.27
CA ASN A 264 -0.26 25.20 -1.54
C ASN A 264 0.60 24.56 -2.63
N ASP A 265 1.86 24.96 -2.76
CA ASP A 265 2.74 24.42 -3.80
C ASP A 265 3.06 22.93 -3.63
N LEU A 266 2.96 22.38 -2.42
CA LEU A 266 3.18 20.95 -2.14
C LEU A 266 1.93 20.09 -2.39
N PHE A 267 0.74 20.61 -2.07
CA PHE A 267 -0.51 19.84 -2.12
C PHE A 267 -1.44 20.26 -3.25
N ILE A 268 -1.19 21.39 -3.93
CA ILE A 268 -2.08 22.03 -4.92
C ILE A 268 -1.35 22.23 -6.25
N GLY A 269 -1.96 21.74 -7.32
CA GLY A 269 -1.50 21.97 -8.69
C GLY A 269 -0.21 21.22 -9.06
N ASP A 270 0.41 21.65 -10.16
CA ASP A 270 1.60 21.05 -10.77
C ASP A 270 2.80 22.01 -10.73
N GLY A 271 2.93 22.78 -9.64
CA GLY A 271 4.02 23.73 -9.44
C GLY A 271 5.39 23.07 -9.30
N ASP A 272 6.44 23.89 -9.23
CA ASP A 272 7.83 23.43 -9.27
C ASP A 272 8.18 22.44 -8.14
N LEU A 273 7.59 22.61 -6.95
CA LEU A 273 7.77 21.65 -5.85
C LEU A 273 7.16 20.30 -6.17
N VAL A 274 5.95 20.24 -6.73
CA VAL A 274 5.32 18.98 -7.17
C VAL A 274 6.15 18.29 -8.25
N GLN A 275 6.67 19.06 -9.21
CA GLN A 275 7.54 18.52 -10.25
C GLN A 275 8.83 17.95 -9.65
N THR A 276 9.44 18.67 -8.70
CA THR A 276 10.63 18.23 -7.97
C THR A 276 10.37 16.93 -7.19
N LEU A 277 9.24 16.83 -6.47
CA LEU A 277 8.83 15.60 -5.80
C LEU A 277 8.65 14.44 -6.79
N ASN A 278 8.07 14.70 -7.95
CA ASN A 278 7.89 13.70 -9.00
C ASN A 278 9.23 13.26 -9.62
N SER A 279 10.22 14.15 -9.71
CA SER A 279 11.58 13.81 -10.14
C SER A 279 12.30 12.95 -9.11
N PHE A 280 12.20 13.28 -7.81
CA PHE A 280 12.75 12.43 -6.75
C PHE A 280 12.08 11.06 -6.71
N ASP A 281 10.76 11.00 -6.86
CA ASP A 281 10.00 9.76 -6.97
C ASP A 281 10.49 8.88 -8.13
N SER A 282 10.64 9.47 -9.32
CA SER A 282 11.15 8.75 -10.50
C SER A 282 12.57 8.23 -10.27
N PHE A 283 13.45 9.07 -9.73
CA PHE A 283 14.83 8.70 -9.44
C PHE A 283 14.91 7.57 -8.38
N LEU A 284 14.16 7.69 -7.29
CA LEU A 284 14.07 6.68 -6.23
C LEU A 284 13.53 5.36 -6.78
N SER A 285 12.47 5.42 -7.60
CA SER A 285 11.89 4.25 -8.25
C SER A 285 12.89 3.50 -9.12
N ASN A 286 13.63 4.22 -9.97
CA ASN A 286 14.62 3.59 -10.85
C ASN A 286 15.83 3.04 -10.09
N THR A 287 16.26 3.72 -9.04
CA THR A 287 17.49 3.41 -8.31
C THR A 287 17.29 2.34 -7.25
N ILE A 288 16.15 2.34 -6.56
CA ILE A 288 15.83 1.41 -5.49
C ILE A 288 14.85 0.35 -5.97
N TYR A 289 13.60 0.71 -6.29
CA TYR A 289 12.54 -0.29 -6.51
C TYR A 289 12.77 -1.13 -7.77
N GLN A 290 13.22 -0.51 -8.85
CA GLN A 290 13.45 -1.14 -10.16
C GLN A 290 14.95 -1.40 -10.43
N SER A 291 15.76 -1.35 -9.38
CA SER A 291 17.15 -1.76 -9.47
C SER A 291 17.26 -3.22 -9.88
N GLU A 292 18.34 -3.58 -10.56
CA GLU A 292 18.61 -4.97 -10.95
C GLU A 292 18.48 -5.94 -9.77
N LYS A 293 19.07 -5.57 -8.63
CA LYS A 293 19.09 -6.40 -7.44
C LYS A 293 17.69 -6.52 -6.81
N SER A 294 16.93 -5.44 -6.77
CA SER A 294 15.56 -5.43 -6.23
C SER A 294 14.64 -6.32 -7.06
N LEU A 295 14.67 -6.19 -8.39
CA LEU A 295 13.86 -7.03 -9.29
C LEU A 295 14.17 -8.51 -9.12
N GLN A 296 15.44 -8.85 -8.91
CA GLN A 296 15.84 -10.23 -8.58
C GLN A 296 15.24 -10.68 -7.25
N ALA A 297 15.39 -9.88 -6.20
CA ALA A 297 14.84 -10.20 -4.88
C ALA A 297 13.31 -10.40 -4.96
N HIS A 298 12.59 -9.55 -5.70
CA HIS A 298 11.17 -9.71 -6.01
C HIS A 298 10.90 -11.07 -6.66
N GLY A 299 11.57 -11.40 -7.76
CA GLY A 299 11.35 -12.64 -8.50
C GLY A 299 11.61 -13.91 -7.67
N TYR A 300 12.72 -13.96 -6.94
CA TYR A 300 13.03 -15.09 -6.04
C TYR A 300 12.00 -15.23 -4.92
N HIS A 301 11.64 -14.10 -4.30
CA HIS A 301 10.64 -14.11 -3.23
C HIS A 301 9.28 -14.59 -3.72
N ILE A 302 8.80 -14.09 -4.87
CA ILE A 302 7.54 -14.50 -5.47
C ILE A 302 7.53 -16.02 -5.70
N LYS A 303 8.61 -16.57 -6.27
CA LYS A 303 8.75 -18.01 -6.52
C LYS A 303 8.69 -18.83 -5.21
N ASN A 304 9.41 -18.39 -4.19
CA ASN A 304 9.49 -19.05 -2.89
C ASN A 304 8.15 -19.01 -2.16
N VAL A 305 7.54 -17.82 -2.05
CA VAL A 305 6.25 -17.62 -1.39
C VAL A 305 5.14 -18.35 -2.13
N THR A 306 5.09 -18.32 -3.47
CA THR A 306 4.10 -19.10 -4.24
C THR A 306 4.18 -20.60 -3.92
N SER A 307 5.40 -21.13 -3.79
CA SER A 307 5.63 -22.52 -3.41
C SER A 307 5.19 -22.82 -1.97
N LYS A 308 5.48 -21.91 -1.03
CA LYS A 308 5.02 -22.01 0.37
C LYS A 308 3.49 -21.98 0.46
N ILE A 309 2.85 -21.01 -0.21
CA ILE A 309 1.39 -20.87 -0.28
C ILE A 309 0.79 -22.18 -0.79
N LYS A 310 1.23 -22.69 -1.95
CA LYS A 310 0.72 -23.93 -2.54
C LYS A 310 0.79 -25.15 -1.60
N ASN A 311 1.79 -25.21 -0.72
CA ASN A 311 1.94 -26.30 0.22
C ASN A 311 1.09 -26.13 1.47
N LYS A 312 1.10 -24.94 2.07
CA LYS A 312 0.42 -24.65 3.34
C LYS A 312 -1.08 -24.41 3.17
N SER A 313 -1.50 -23.78 2.07
CA SER A 313 -2.91 -23.47 1.79
C SER A 313 -3.77 -24.72 1.57
N LYS A 314 -3.18 -25.91 1.35
CA LYS A 314 -3.94 -27.16 1.16
C LYS A 314 -4.93 -27.43 2.28
N LYS A 315 -4.64 -27.00 3.51
CA LYS A 315 -5.51 -27.17 4.67
C LYS A 315 -6.56 -26.07 4.85
N VAL A 316 -6.51 -24.99 4.06
CA VAL A 316 -7.40 -23.84 4.17
C VAL A 316 -8.69 -24.10 3.40
N ASN A 317 -9.78 -24.37 4.12
CA ASN A 317 -11.11 -24.66 3.56
C ASN A 317 -12.19 -23.70 4.04
N THR A 318 -11.89 -22.87 5.04
CA THR A 318 -12.82 -21.93 5.65
C THR A 318 -12.24 -20.51 5.68
N GLU A 319 -13.11 -19.52 5.87
CA GLU A 319 -12.71 -18.13 6.09
C GLU A 319 -11.73 -17.99 7.26
N LYS A 320 -12.03 -18.64 8.38
CA LYS A 320 -11.19 -18.56 9.59
C LYS A 320 -9.79 -19.10 9.35
N GLU A 321 -9.67 -20.25 8.67
CA GLU A 321 -8.36 -20.81 8.31
C GLU A 321 -7.61 -19.92 7.32
N LEU A 322 -8.32 -19.23 6.41
CA LEU A 322 -7.70 -18.25 5.50
C LEU A 322 -7.18 -17.05 6.29
N TYR A 323 -7.96 -16.55 7.25
CA TYR A 323 -7.53 -15.48 8.14
C TYR A 323 -6.26 -15.86 8.92
N GLU A 324 -6.26 -17.03 9.56
CA GLU A 324 -5.10 -17.55 10.29
C GLU A 324 -3.87 -17.71 9.38
N PHE A 325 -4.09 -18.14 8.13
CA PHE A 325 -3.02 -18.23 7.14
C PHE A 325 -2.44 -16.86 6.76
N LEU A 326 -3.29 -15.85 6.57
CA LEU A 326 -2.89 -14.49 6.15
C LEU A 326 -2.23 -13.69 7.28
N ILE A 327 -2.64 -13.92 8.54
CA ILE A 327 -2.12 -13.21 9.71
C ILE A 327 -0.76 -13.76 10.17
N ASP A 328 -0.47 -15.03 9.89
CA ASP A 328 0.81 -15.68 10.18
C ASP A 328 1.90 -15.18 9.23
N ASN A 329 2.74 -14.27 9.75
CA ASN A 329 3.81 -13.64 8.99
C ASN A 329 4.82 -14.64 8.40
N SER A 330 5.04 -15.80 9.04
CA SER A 330 6.01 -16.80 8.59
C SER A 330 5.67 -17.39 7.21
N ASN A 331 4.42 -17.24 6.77
CA ASN A 331 3.96 -17.65 5.45
C ASN A 331 4.49 -16.74 4.31
N PHE A 332 4.87 -15.51 4.64
CA PHE A 332 5.20 -14.47 3.67
C PHE A 332 6.55 -13.79 3.93
N GLU A 333 7.23 -14.12 5.03
CA GLU A 333 8.51 -13.53 5.41
C GLU A 333 9.54 -13.59 4.26
N PRO A 334 10.14 -12.44 3.90
CA PRO A 334 11.28 -12.39 3.01
C PRO A 334 12.42 -13.27 3.54
N GLN A 335 12.93 -14.14 2.68
CA GLN A 335 14.14 -14.91 3.00
C GLN A 335 15.33 -14.21 2.36
N TYR A 336 16.40 -14.03 3.14
CA TYR A 336 17.64 -13.45 2.63
C TYR A 336 18.27 -14.41 1.62
N THR A 337 18.30 -13.99 0.36
CA THR A 337 19.05 -14.69 -0.69
C THR A 337 20.37 -13.99 -0.89
N ASN A 338 21.48 -14.71 -0.65
CA ASN A 338 22.79 -14.21 -1.04
C ASN A 338 22.93 -14.36 -2.55
N LEU A 339 22.65 -13.26 -3.25
CA LEU A 339 22.78 -13.18 -4.70
C LEU A 339 24.27 -13.01 -5.02
N GLN A 340 25.02 -14.10 -5.19
CA GLN A 340 26.41 -14.05 -5.69
C GLN A 340 26.45 -14.42 -7.17
N LYS A 341 27.11 -13.56 -7.96
CA LYS A 341 27.39 -13.66 -9.40
C LYS A 341 26.18 -13.95 -10.28
N TYR A 342 25.65 -12.87 -10.86
CA TYR A 342 24.56 -12.94 -11.82
C TYR A 342 24.81 -12.01 -13.00
N GLN A 343 24.23 -12.38 -14.14
CA GLN A 343 24.10 -11.51 -15.30
C GLN A 343 22.63 -11.17 -15.45
N THR A 344 22.30 -9.89 -15.59
CA THR A 344 20.92 -9.45 -15.81
C THR A 344 20.78 -8.73 -17.13
N ILE A 345 19.75 -9.11 -17.88
CA ILE A 345 19.29 -8.37 -19.05
C ILE A 345 18.01 -7.65 -18.66
N ARG A 346 18.01 -6.31 -18.77
CA ARG A 346 16.85 -5.47 -18.45
C ARG A 346 16.30 -4.81 -19.70
N PHE A 347 14.98 -4.79 -19.80
CA PHE A 347 14.25 -4.04 -20.81
C PHE A 347 13.29 -3.09 -20.10
N LEU A 348 13.45 -1.80 -20.36
CA LEU A 348 12.47 -0.79 -20.02
C LEU A 348 11.52 -0.64 -21.22
N LEU A 349 10.23 -0.77 -20.97
CA LEU A 349 9.18 -0.56 -21.96
C LEU A 349 8.31 0.60 -21.53
N ASP A 350 8.34 1.68 -22.30
CA ASP A 350 7.43 2.79 -22.13
C ASP A 350 6.06 2.45 -22.73
N ILE A 351 5.01 2.68 -21.96
CA ILE A 351 3.63 2.41 -22.36
C ILE A 351 3.10 3.68 -23.02
N ILE A 352 2.77 3.58 -24.30
CA ILE A 352 2.13 4.68 -25.02
C ILE A 352 0.71 4.90 -24.45
N PRO A 353 0.35 6.14 -24.05
CA PRO A 353 -1.01 6.46 -23.62
C PRO A 353 -2.06 5.99 -24.63
N GLY A 354 -3.14 5.38 -24.15
CA GLY A 354 -4.20 4.79 -24.98
C GLY A 354 -4.00 3.32 -25.37
N TYR A 355 -2.79 2.77 -25.24
CA TYR A 355 -2.49 1.36 -25.56
C TYR A 355 -2.43 0.45 -24.33
N SER A 356 -2.70 0.97 -23.13
CA SER A 356 -2.57 0.25 -21.87
C SER A 356 -3.31 -1.10 -21.85
N LYS A 357 -4.48 -1.21 -22.49
CA LYS A 357 -5.22 -2.47 -22.62
C LYS A 357 -4.47 -3.53 -23.42
N ILE A 358 -3.76 -3.14 -24.49
CA ILE A 358 -2.95 -4.05 -25.31
C ILE A 358 -1.74 -4.53 -24.50
N TYR A 359 -1.03 -3.59 -23.87
CA TYR A 359 0.11 -3.92 -23.02
C TYR A 359 -0.27 -4.85 -21.87
N LYS A 360 -1.39 -4.62 -21.18
CA LYS A 360 -1.88 -5.53 -20.14
C LYS A 360 -2.23 -6.93 -20.65
N LYS A 361 -2.72 -7.07 -21.89
CA LYS A 361 -2.97 -8.38 -22.49
C LYS A 361 -1.69 -9.13 -22.81
N ILE A 362 -0.60 -8.43 -23.12
CA ILE A 362 0.69 -9.02 -23.47
C ILE A 362 1.52 -9.28 -22.20
N PHE A 363 1.57 -8.31 -21.29
CA PHE A 363 2.39 -8.28 -20.09
C PHE A 363 1.51 -8.50 -18.85
N ASN A 364 1.23 -9.78 -18.59
CA ASN A 364 0.43 -10.26 -17.47
C ASN A 364 1.12 -11.44 -16.76
N PHE A 365 0.49 -11.97 -15.71
CA PHE A 365 1.02 -13.08 -14.92
C PHE A 365 1.14 -14.37 -15.71
N GLU A 366 0.24 -14.63 -16.66
CA GLU A 366 0.33 -15.80 -17.52
C GLU A 366 1.58 -15.75 -18.42
N THR A 367 1.86 -14.60 -19.01
CA THR A 367 3.09 -14.36 -19.78
C THR A 367 4.32 -14.49 -18.89
N GLU A 368 4.32 -13.87 -17.71
CA GLU A 368 5.43 -13.99 -16.76
C GLU A 368 5.68 -15.46 -16.37
N ASP A 369 4.62 -16.24 -16.13
CA ASP A 369 4.71 -17.66 -15.78
C ASP A 369 5.13 -18.53 -16.97
N SER A 370 4.65 -18.23 -18.17
CA SER A 370 5.05 -18.92 -19.40
C SER A 370 6.54 -18.71 -19.69
N LEU A 371 7.02 -17.47 -19.54
CA LEU A 371 8.44 -17.13 -19.68
C LEU A 371 9.28 -17.78 -18.58
N ASN A 372 8.81 -17.78 -17.33
CA ASN A 372 9.48 -18.52 -16.25
C ASN A 372 9.46 -20.04 -16.47
N LYS A 373 8.42 -20.62 -17.10
CA LYS A 373 8.40 -22.05 -17.43
C LYS A 373 9.35 -22.38 -18.58
N LYS A 374 9.45 -21.49 -19.58
CA LYS A 374 10.28 -21.68 -20.78
C LYS A 374 11.76 -21.43 -20.52
N TYR A 375 12.07 -20.36 -19.80
CA TYR A 375 13.44 -19.87 -19.60
C TYR A 375 13.90 -19.94 -18.14
N GLY A 376 12.96 -19.98 -17.19
CA GLY A 376 13.28 -20.10 -15.77
C GLY A 376 13.74 -21.51 -15.42
N SER A 377 15.04 -21.74 -15.55
CA SER A 377 15.71 -22.91 -14.96
C SER A 377 15.99 -22.65 -13.47
N THR A 378 16.64 -23.60 -12.78
CA THR A 378 17.19 -23.34 -11.42
C THR A 378 18.13 -22.12 -11.38
N LYS A 379 18.62 -21.68 -12.54
CA LYS A 379 19.62 -20.63 -12.73
C LYS A 379 19.10 -19.37 -13.42
N CYS A 380 17.80 -19.24 -13.72
CA CYS A 380 17.26 -18.03 -14.35
C CYS A 380 15.89 -17.66 -13.79
N ILE A 381 15.66 -16.37 -13.57
CA ILE A 381 14.35 -15.84 -13.17
C ILE A 381 13.95 -14.73 -14.13
N PHE A 382 12.72 -14.83 -14.62
CA PHE A 382 12.06 -13.75 -15.35
C PHE A 382 11.16 -12.96 -14.39
N THR A 383 11.30 -11.64 -14.36
CA THR A 383 10.46 -10.76 -13.54
C THR A 383 9.87 -9.67 -14.43
N LEU A 384 8.56 -9.48 -14.30
CA LEU A 384 7.81 -8.42 -14.97
C LEU A 384 7.17 -7.53 -13.91
N GLU A 385 7.67 -6.29 -13.77
CA GLU A 385 7.12 -5.33 -12.82
C GLU A 385 6.66 -4.06 -13.54
N PRO A 386 5.35 -3.71 -13.48
CA PRO A 386 4.92 -2.37 -13.84
C PRO A 386 5.46 -1.38 -12.81
N ASN A 387 5.85 -0.18 -13.24
CA ASN A 387 6.12 0.87 -12.26
C ASN A 387 4.82 1.30 -11.54
N ILE A 388 4.95 2.07 -10.46
CA ILE A 388 3.81 2.49 -9.62
C ILE A 388 2.77 3.29 -10.45
N LYS A 389 3.24 4.13 -11.38
CA LYS A 389 2.39 4.95 -12.27
C LYS A 389 1.75 4.14 -13.41
N LYS A 390 2.18 2.88 -13.60
CA LYS A 390 1.76 1.97 -14.68
C LYS A 390 1.91 2.58 -16.07
N ASP A 391 2.92 3.43 -16.26
CA ASP A 391 3.30 4.03 -17.54
C ASP A 391 4.60 3.40 -18.09
N THR A 392 5.30 2.59 -17.30
CA THR A 392 6.40 1.75 -17.78
C THR A 392 6.32 0.32 -17.23
N TYR A 393 6.83 -0.63 -18.01
CA TYR A 393 7.13 -1.99 -17.56
C TYR A 393 8.63 -2.22 -17.53
N MET A 394 9.11 -2.77 -16.43
CA MET A 394 10.46 -3.29 -16.32
C MET A 394 10.44 -4.80 -16.44
N MET A 395 11.14 -5.33 -17.43
CA MET A 395 11.38 -6.76 -17.59
C MET A 395 12.83 -7.07 -17.25
N SER A 396 13.03 -8.12 -16.44
CA SER A 396 14.35 -8.57 -16.04
C SER A 396 14.50 -10.06 -16.31
N LEU A 397 15.59 -10.44 -16.98
CA LEU A 397 16.10 -11.82 -17.02
C LEU A 397 17.37 -11.90 -16.20
N SER A 398 17.30 -12.59 -15.08
CA SER A 398 18.41 -12.65 -14.13
C SER A 398 18.95 -14.07 -14.06
N PHE A 399 20.19 -14.27 -14.52
CA PHE A 399 20.88 -15.55 -14.56
C PHE A 399 21.80 -15.70 -13.35
N SER A 400 21.69 -16.78 -12.57
CA SER A 400 22.54 -17.08 -11.41
C SER A 400 23.35 -18.36 -11.61
N GLU A 401 24.63 -18.34 -11.24
CA GLU A 401 25.46 -19.56 -11.30
C GLU A 401 25.09 -20.57 -10.19
N SER A 402 24.63 -20.06 -9.04
CA SER A 402 24.10 -20.81 -7.89
C SER A 402 23.19 -19.94 -7.03
N VAL A 403 22.11 -20.50 -6.48
CA VAL A 403 21.24 -19.82 -5.49
C VAL A 403 21.46 -20.47 -4.14
N GLN A 404 22.02 -19.73 -3.18
CA GLN A 404 22.08 -20.16 -1.78
C GLN A 404 21.03 -19.39 -0.97
N ILE A 405 20.03 -20.11 -0.46
CA ILE A 405 19.10 -19.57 0.54
C ILE A 405 19.84 -19.60 1.87
N ILE A 406 19.97 -18.45 2.52
CA ILE A 406 20.54 -18.36 3.86
C ILE A 406 19.37 -18.22 4.83
N ASN A 407 19.22 -19.21 5.72
CA ASN A 407 18.34 -19.05 6.88
C ASN A 407 19.11 -18.21 7.91
N ARG A 408 18.58 -17.03 8.25
CA ARG A 408 19.05 -16.26 9.41
C ARG A 408 18.35 -16.72 10.68
#